data_AF-A0ABC8QLS5-F1
#
_entry.id   AF-A0ABC8QLS5-F1
#
_cell.length_a   1.000
_cell.length_b   1.000
_cell.length_c   1.000
_cell.angle_alpha   90.00
_cell.angle_beta   90.00
_cell.angle_gamma   90.00
#
_symmetry.space_group_name_H-M   'P 1'
#
loop_
_entity.id
_entity.type
_entity.pdbx_description
1 polymer ?
#
loop_
_entity_poly.entity_id
_entity_poly.type
_entity_poly.pdbx_seq_one_letter_code
_entity_poly.pdbx_strand_id
1 'polypeptide(L)'
;MENDISEEIRKARRLAISLAKEVDFKNQKLWELERKCDETSATLERMVAEKNKLHQSYEKEMKKAQFIELQNRKLKHDFECETRKMQLIELENERLKQDLVPQRKELEQRIKKLEKEEAQNDLERRNLLVEKQKLKALTPLQSDCGVTIQIDDLKKKLVDKDDELNDMEALNQALILREHMSNHELQDARKELISVLPNLLDATTIRVKRMGEVHQKPFQDVCLQKFSLEEWEVRSVELSSLWQEKVNNPSWQPFMKAFKNGKWQEVINEDDSKLKELRSQWGEAVYSAVVDSLLEINEYNPSGRYAVSELWNFKQGRKASLKEAIQCIIQQLKNVKPLKRRR
;
A
#
# COMPACT_ATOMS: atom_id res chain seq x y z
N MET A 1 87.22 -80.60 1.37
CA MET A 1 86.85 -79.20 1.09
C MET A 1 85.67 -79.08 0.13
N GLU A 2 85.63 -79.78 -1.01
CA GLU A 2 84.53 -79.65 -1.98
C GLU A 2 83.13 -80.06 -1.48
N ASN A 3 83.01 -81.12 -0.67
CA ASN A 3 81.71 -81.56 -0.12
C ASN A 3 81.09 -80.56 0.87
N ASP A 4 81.92 -79.84 1.62
CA ASP A 4 81.47 -78.86 2.63
C ASP A 4 80.95 -77.57 1.96
N ILE A 5 81.64 -77.14 0.90
CA ILE A 5 81.22 -76.03 0.03
C ILE A 5 79.89 -76.35 -0.68
N SER A 6 79.72 -77.59 -1.15
CA SER A 6 78.49 -78.03 -1.82
C SER A 6 77.27 -78.04 -0.89
N GLU A 7 77.42 -78.48 0.37
CA GLU A 7 76.33 -78.42 1.36
C GLU A 7 75.99 -76.99 1.80
N GLU A 8 76.98 -76.11 1.96
CA GLU A 8 76.73 -74.69 2.26
C GLU A 8 75.99 -73.98 1.10
N ILE A 9 76.35 -74.26 -0.15
CA ILE A 9 75.60 -73.77 -1.33
C ILE A 9 74.15 -74.28 -1.29
N ARG A 10 73.94 -75.54 -0.90
CA ARG A 10 72.59 -76.14 -0.81
C ARG A 10 71.76 -75.49 0.31
N LYS A 11 72.36 -75.19 1.47
CA LYS A 11 71.73 -74.44 2.56
C LYS A 11 71.39 -73.01 2.14
N ALA A 12 72.32 -72.31 1.51
CA ALA A 12 72.10 -70.95 1.01
C ALA A 12 70.97 -70.89 -0.02
N ARG A 13 70.88 -71.87 -0.93
CA ARG A 13 69.76 -71.99 -1.89
C ARG A 13 68.42 -72.23 -1.21
N ARG A 14 68.35 -73.11 -0.20
CA ARG A 14 67.12 -73.34 0.58
C ARG A 14 66.67 -72.08 1.31
N LEU A 15 67.61 -71.36 1.93
CA LEU A 15 67.35 -70.09 2.60
C LEU A 15 66.83 -69.03 1.61
N ALA A 16 67.49 -68.87 0.45
CA ALA A 16 67.08 -67.94 -0.59
C ALA A 16 65.66 -68.21 -1.10
N ILE A 17 65.30 -69.48 -1.32
CA ILE A 17 63.93 -69.86 -1.72
C ILE A 17 62.92 -69.53 -0.61
N SER A 18 63.26 -69.79 0.66
CA SER A 18 62.37 -69.46 1.79
C SER A 18 62.16 -67.95 1.93
N LEU A 19 63.24 -67.17 1.81
CA LEU A 19 63.18 -65.71 1.85
C LEU A 19 62.39 -65.13 0.67
N ALA A 20 62.56 -65.67 -0.54
CA ALA A 20 61.78 -65.26 -1.70
C ALA A 20 60.28 -65.49 -1.48
N LYS A 21 59.89 -66.68 -0.97
CA LYS A 21 58.49 -66.97 -0.62
C LYS A 21 57.93 -66.00 0.42
N GLU A 22 58.74 -65.63 1.42
CA GLU A 22 58.32 -64.68 2.44
C GLU A 22 58.20 -63.25 1.90
N VAL A 23 59.10 -62.85 0.99
CA VAL A 23 59.00 -61.57 0.26
C VAL A 23 57.73 -61.54 -0.59
N ASP A 24 57.44 -62.59 -1.35
CA ASP A 24 56.23 -62.68 -2.17
C ASP A 24 54.96 -62.58 -1.30
N PHE A 25 54.92 -63.30 -0.18
CA PHE A 25 53.81 -63.22 0.78
C PHE A 25 53.64 -61.83 1.38
N LYS A 26 54.74 -61.17 1.78
CA LYS A 26 54.70 -59.80 2.32
C LYS A 26 54.26 -58.78 1.26
N ASN A 27 54.70 -58.93 0.02
CA ASN A 27 54.28 -58.09 -1.10
C ASN A 27 52.78 -58.24 -1.40
N GLN A 28 52.27 -59.46 -1.40
CA GLN A 28 50.82 -59.70 -1.57
C GLN A 28 50.02 -59.04 -0.45
N LYS A 29 50.46 -59.19 0.81
CA LYS A 29 49.79 -58.56 1.96
C LYS A 29 49.86 -57.03 1.92
N LEU A 30 50.99 -56.47 1.47
CA LEU A 30 51.14 -55.03 1.29
C LEU A 30 50.15 -54.50 0.24
N TRP A 31 50.05 -55.18 -0.90
CA TRP A 31 49.10 -54.82 -1.96
C TRP A 31 47.64 -54.87 -1.48
N GLU A 32 47.26 -55.88 -0.69
CA GLU A 32 45.91 -55.96 -0.11
C GLU A 32 45.63 -54.82 0.87
N LEU A 33 46.63 -54.39 1.65
CA LEU A 33 46.52 -53.26 2.57
C LEU A 33 46.41 -51.94 1.83
N GLU A 34 47.23 -51.70 0.80
CA GLU A 34 47.16 -50.51 -0.05
C GLU A 34 45.78 -50.39 -0.69
N ARG A 35 45.27 -51.47 -1.30
CA ARG A 35 43.93 -51.50 -1.88
C ARG A 35 42.85 -51.15 -0.86
N LYS A 36 42.93 -51.69 0.36
CA LYS A 36 41.98 -51.37 1.45
C LYS A 36 42.10 -49.91 1.88
N CYS A 37 43.32 -49.38 1.99
CA CYS A 37 43.55 -47.97 2.30
C CYS A 37 42.89 -47.08 1.24
N ASP A 38 43.09 -47.36 -0.05
CA ASP A 38 42.48 -46.60 -1.14
C ASP A 38 40.94 -46.67 -1.11
N GLU A 39 40.37 -47.86 -0.88
CA GLU A 39 38.93 -48.04 -0.72
C GLU A 39 38.38 -47.22 0.45
N THR A 40 39.08 -47.22 1.60
CA THR A 40 38.67 -46.44 2.77
C THR A 40 38.83 -44.92 2.57
N SER A 41 39.85 -44.48 1.85
CA SER A 41 40.03 -43.06 1.51
C SER A 41 38.91 -42.59 0.59
N ALA A 42 38.56 -43.37 -0.43
CA ALA A 42 37.49 -43.04 -1.37
C ALA A 42 36.09 -43.03 -0.71
N THR A 43 35.84 -43.90 0.28
CA THR A 43 34.58 -43.83 1.05
C THR A 43 34.54 -42.61 1.96
N LEU A 44 35.66 -42.29 2.62
CA LEU A 44 35.76 -41.10 3.48
C LEU A 44 35.55 -39.81 2.68
N GLU A 45 36.15 -39.68 1.51
CA GLU A 45 35.96 -38.52 0.62
C GLU A 45 34.50 -38.32 0.23
N ARG A 46 33.79 -39.39 -0.13
CA ARG A 46 32.35 -39.34 -0.43
C ARG A 46 31.53 -38.87 0.77
N MET A 47 31.81 -39.40 1.96
CA MET A 47 31.13 -39.01 3.19
C MET A 47 31.38 -37.53 3.53
N VAL A 48 32.61 -37.04 3.34
CA VAL A 48 32.95 -35.62 3.54
C VAL A 48 32.20 -34.73 2.55
N ALA A 49 32.13 -35.13 1.28
CA ALA A 49 31.38 -34.38 0.26
C ALA A 49 29.87 -34.32 0.59
N GLU A 50 29.26 -35.43 1.00
CA GLU A 50 27.86 -35.46 1.43
C GLU A 50 27.62 -34.61 2.68
N LYS A 51 28.50 -34.69 3.68
CA LYS A 51 28.44 -33.85 4.88
C LYS A 51 28.48 -32.37 4.52
N ASN A 52 29.40 -31.96 3.64
CA ASN A 52 29.53 -30.57 3.21
C ASN A 52 28.28 -30.10 2.45
N LYS A 53 27.71 -30.94 1.59
CA LYS A 53 26.45 -30.64 0.88
C LYS A 53 25.28 -30.46 1.84
N LEU A 54 25.17 -31.33 2.85
CA LEU A 54 24.13 -31.23 3.88
C LEU A 54 24.28 -29.96 4.70
N HIS A 55 25.52 -29.62 5.09
CA HIS A 55 25.81 -28.40 5.84
C HIS A 55 25.41 -27.14 5.06
N GLN A 56 25.77 -27.05 3.78
CA GLN A 56 25.35 -25.94 2.92
C GLN A 56 23.83 -25.83 2.77
N SER A 57 23.13 -26.97 2.69
CA SER A 57 21.66 -26.97 2.65
C SER A 57 21.07 -26.46 3.97
N TYR A 58 21.62 -26.89 5.10
CA TYR A 58 21.21 -26.44 6.42
C TYR A 58 21.42 -24.93 6.59
N GLU A 59 22.59 -24.41 6.21
CA GLU A 59 22.87 -22.96 6.27
C GLU A 59 21.88 -22.13 5.44
N LYS A 60 21.53 -22.60 4.23
CA LYS A 60 20.51 -21.94 3.39
C LYS A 60 19.15 -21.90 4.07
N GLU A 61 18.72 -23.00 4.68
CA GLU A 61 17.45 -23.05 5.40
C GLU A 61 17.46 -22.17 6.66
N MET A 62 18.59 -22.11 7.38
CA MET A 62 18.76 -21.20 8.52
C MET A 62 18.64 -19.72 8.11
N LYS A 63 19.26 -19.33 6.99
CA LYS A 63 19.12 -17.96 6.44
C LYS A 63 17.67 -17.64 6.08
N LYS A 64 16.95 -18.58 5.46
CA LYS A 64 15.51 -18.42 5.16
C LYS A 64 14.67 -18.27 6.43
N ALA A 65 14.91 -19.09 7.44
CA ALA A 65 14.20 -19.02 8.71
C ALA A 65 14.41 -17.67 9.41
N GLN A 66 15.65 -17.16 9.43
CA GLN A 66 15.96 -15.83 9.98
C GLN A 66 15.26 -14.70 9.22
N PHE A 67 15.22 -14.77 7.89
CA PHE A 67 14.51 -13.78 7.07
C PHE A 67 13.01 -13.77 7.38
N ILE A 68 12.38 -14.94 7.47
CA ILE A 68 10.97 -15.08 7.84
C ILE A 68 10.72 -14.53 9.25
N GLU A 69 11.59 -14.81 10.21
CA GLU A 69 11.47 -14.29 11.57
C GLU A 69 11.50 -12.75 11.59
N LEU A 70 12.40 -12.13 10.82
CA LEU A 70 12.51 -10.69 10.71
C LEU A 70 11.25 -10.07 10.08
N GLN A 71 10.72 -10.69 9.01
CA GLN A 71 9.46 -10.26 8.40
C GLN A 71 8.29 -10.37 9.37
N ASN A 72 8.17 -11.49 10.08
CA ASN A 72 7.13 -11.70 11.08
C ASN A 72 7.20 -10.68 12.22
N ARG A 73 8.42 -10.30 12.64
CA ARG A 73 8.62 -9.25 13.66
C ARG A 73 8.14 -7.89 13.18
N LYS A 74 8.41 -7.53 11.92
CA LYS A 74 7.90 -6.29 11.30
C LYS A 74 6.37 -6.30 11.22
N LEU A 75 5.80 -7.37 10.66
CA LEU A 75 4.35 -7.56 10.56
C LEU A 75 3.65 -7.45 11.94
N LYS A 76 4.25 -8.05 12.97
CA LYS A 76 3.72 -7.95 14.35
C LYS A 76 3.73 -6.52 14.86
N HIS A 77 4.83 -5.79 14.67
CA HIS A 77 4.93 -4.39 15.08
C HIS A 77 3.91 -3.51 14.34
N ASP A 78 3.74 -3.72 13.03
CA ASP A 78 2.78 -2.97 12.22
C ASP A 78 1.34 -3.23 12.69
N PHE A 79 1.01 -4.49 12.97
CA PHE A 79 -0.30 -4.87 13.53
C PHE A 79 -0.55 -4.21 14.90
N GLU A 80 0.45 -4.18 15.77
CA GLU A 80 0.37 -3.47 17.07
C GLU A 80 0.18 -1.96 16.90
N CYS A 81 0.84 -1.34 15.92
CA CYS A 81 0.69 0.09 15.62
C CYS A 81 -0.74 0.41 15.14
N GLU A 82 -1.27 -0.37 14.20
CA GLU A 82 -2.64 -0.21 13.70
C GLU A 82 -3.68 -0.44 14.80
N THR A 83 -3.44 -1.41 15.69
CA THR A 83 -4.32 -1.66 16.84
C THR A 83 -4.37 -0.44 17.77
N ARG A 84 -3.24 0.21 18.04
CA ARG A 84 -3.19 1.44 18.85
C ARG A 84 -3.92 2.60 18.19
N LYS A 85 -3.79 2.78 16.86
CA LYS A 85 -4.53 3.82 16.12
C LYS A 85 -6.04 3.58 16.21
N MET A 86 -6.48 2.34 16.05
CA MET A 86 -7.89 1.98 16.15
C MET A 86 -8.46 2.30 17.54
N GLN A 87 -7.71 2.01 18.61
CA GLN A 87 -8.11 2.35 19.99
C GLN A 87 -8.22 3.87 20.21
N LEU A 88 -7.33 4.67 19.61
CA LEU A 88 -7.40 6.13 19.70
C LEU A 88 -8.64 6.68 18.98
N ILE A 89 -8.95 6.17 17.79
CA ILE A 89 -10.15 6.55 17.04
C ILE A 89 -11.41 6.16 17.83
N GLU A 90 -11.44 4.99 18.45
CA GLU A 90 -12.57 4.54 19.26
C GLU A 90 -12.79 5.46 20.47
N LEU A 91 -11.71 5.84 21.16
CA LEU A 91 -11.77 6.80 22.27
C LEU A 91 -12.29 8.18 21.82
N GLU A 92 -11.81 8.67 20.68
CA GLU A 92 -12.26 9.95 20.12
C GLU A 92 -13.73 9.90 19.69
N ASN A 93 -14.18 8.80 19.09
CA ASN A 93 -15.57 8.59 18.73
C ASN A 93 -16.48 8.59 19.96
N GLU A 94 -16.07 7.95 21.06
CA GLU A 94 -16.83 7.99 22.31
C GLU A 94 -16.89 9.40 22.90
N ARG A 95 -15.79 10.15 22.86
CA ARG A 95 -15.80 11.57 23.28
C ARG A 95 -16.76 12.41 22.42
N LEU A 96 -16.71 12.28 21.10
CA LEU A 96 -17.59 13.00 20.19
C LEU A 96 -19.07 12.63 20.41
N LYS A 97 -19.37 11.36 20.68
CA LYS A 97 -20.74 10.95 21.07
C LYS A 97 -21.20 11.64 22.34
N GLN A 98 -20.33 11.73 23.36
CA GLN A 98 -20.65 12.43 24.61
C GLN A 98 -20.93 13.92 24.38
N ASP A 99 -20.15 14.57 23.52
CA ASP A 99 -20.32 16.00 23.17
C ASP A 99 -21.61 16.27 22.36
N LEU A 100 -22.07 15.31 21.56
CA LEU A 100 -23.30 15.44 20.77
C LEU A 100 -24.59 15.33 21.61
N VAL A 101 -24.56 14.60 22.73
CA VAL A 101 -25.73 14.42 23.62
C VAL A 101 -26.27 15.76 24.17
N PRO A 102 -25.46 16.66 24.76
CA PRO A 102 -25.96 17.94 25.27
C PRO A 102 -26.45 18.85 24.15
N GLN A 103 -25.79 18.88 22.99
CA GLN A 103 -26.24 19.66 21.83
C GLN A 103 -27.62 19.21 21.34
N ARG A 104 -27.86 17.89 21.26
CA ARG A 104 -29.18 17.35 20.93
C ARG A 104 -30.25 17.79 21.94
N LYS A 105 -29.94 17.72 23.23
CA LYS A 105 -30.87 18.17 24.29
C LYS A 105 -31.18 19.67 24.20
N GLU A 106 -30.18 20.50 23.88
CA GLU A 106 -30.38 21.94 23.71
C GLU A 106 -31.28 22.24 22.50
N LEU A 107 -31.04 21.58 21.37
CA LEU A 107 -31.87 21.72 20.17
C LEU A 107 -33.31 21.28 20.43
N GLU A 108 -33.53 20.16 21.11
CA GLU A 108 -34.88 19.71 21.52
C GLU A 108 -35.59 20.76 22.39
N GLN A 109 -34.87 21.42 23.30
CA GLN A 109 -35.45 22.49 24.12
C GLN A 109 -35.79 23.73 23.30
N ARG A 110 -34.94 24.10 22.31
CA ARG A 110 -35.22 25.22 21.40
C ARG A 110 -36.43 24.94 20.51
N ILE A 111 -36.55 23.72 19.96
CA ILE A 111 -37.73 23.30 19.19
C ILE A 111 -39.00 23.46 20.02
N LYS A 112 -39.02 22.95 21.27
CA LYS A 112 -40.18 23.11 22.18
C LYS A 112 -40.53 24.56 22.51
N LYS A 113 -39.56 25.49 22.48
CA LYS A 113 -39.85 26.92 22.67
C LYS A 113 -40.47 27.54 21.42
N LEU A 114 -39.89 27.25 20.25
CA LEU A 114 -40.41 27.73 18.97
C LEU A 114 -41.83 27.23 18.71
N GLU A 115 -42.14 25.97 19.02
CA GLU A 115 -43.51 25.43 18.91
C GLU A 115 -44.52 26.21 19.78
N LYS A 116 -44.12 26.67 20.97
CA LYS A 116 -44.97 27.49 21.85
C LYS A 116 -45.15 28.91 21.32
N GLU A 117 -44.07 29.51 20.83
CA GLU A 117 -44.10 30.85 20.22
C GLU A 117 -44.93 30.86 18.94
N GLU A 118 -44.83 29.82 18.11
CA GLU A 118 -45.65 29.66 16.91
C GLU A 118 -47.13 29.51 17.24
N ALA A 119 -47.48 28.67 18.23
CA ALA A 119 -48.86 28.54 18.69
C ALA A 119 -49.43 29.86 19.24
N GLN A 120 -48.60 30.66 19.93
CA GLN A 120 -48.97 31.98 20.42
C GLN A 120 -49.16 32.99 19.29
N ASN A 121 -48.24 33.03 18.33
CA ASN A 121 -48.33 33.88 17.15
C ASN A 121 -49.57 33.56 16.31
N ASP A 122 -49.93 32.29 16.18
CA ASP A 122 -51.16 31.85 15.53
C ASP A 122 -52.41 32.34 16.24
N LEU A 123 -52.41 32.34 17.57
CA LEU A 123 -53.51 32.88 18.37
C LEU A 123 -53.64 34.40 18.14
N GLU A 124 -52.53 35.13 18.17
CA GLU A 124 -52.49 36.57 17.92
C GLU A 124 -52.92 36.91 16.49
N ARG A 125 -52.46 36.16 15.47
CA ARG A 125 -52.92 36.31 14.09
C ARG A 125 -54.42 36.12 13.98
N ARG A 126 -55.01 35.11 14.65
CA ARG A 126 -56.47 34.92 14.70
C ARG A 126 -57.18 36.11 15.36
N ASN A 127 -56.66 36.61 16.48
CA ASN A 127 -57.23 37.75 17.18
C ASN A 127 -57.21 39.03 16.33
N LEU A 128 -56.07 39.32 15.68
CA LEU A 128 -55.93 40.45 14.76
C LEU A 128 -56.85 40.32 13.55
N LEU A 129 -57.09 39.11 13.04
CA LEU A 129 -58.06 38.85 11.97
C LEU A 129 -59.49 39.21 12.40
N VAL A 130 -59.88 38.82 13.60
CA VAL A 130 -61.18 39.16 14.19
C VAL A 130 -61.31 40.68 14.38
N GLU A 131 -60.26 41.34 14.87
CA GLU A 131 -60.25 42.78 15.09
C GLU A 131 -60.27 43.58 13.77
N LYS A 132 -59.52 43.12 12.76
CA LYS A 132 -59.56 43.67 11.40
C LYS A 132 -60.95 43.54 10.77
N GLN A 133 -61.65 42.43 10.98
CA GLN A 133 -63.03 42.26 10.53
C GLN A 133 -63.98 43.23 11.23
N LYS A 134 -63.81 43.46 12.54
CA LYS A 134 -64.57 44.47 13.30
C LYS A 134 -64.31 45.90 12.80
N LEU A 135 -63.05 46.25 12.53
CA LEU A 135 -62.68 47.57 12.00
C LEU A 135 -63.21 47.79 10.57
N LYS A 136 -63.20 46.76 9.71
CA LYS A 136 -63.85 46.78 8.39
C LYS A 136 -65.36 46.97 8.46
N ALA A 137 -66.01 46.51 9.54
CA ALA A 137 -67.45 46.71 9.75
C ALA A 137 -67.79 48.13 10.27
N LEU A 138 -66.80 48.88 10.79
CA LEU A 138 -66.94 50.23 11.34
C LEU A 138 -66.54 51.35 10.36
N THR A 139 -66.00 51.01 9.18
CA THR A 139 -65.62 51.99 8.16
C THR A 139 -66.36 51.71 6.85
N PRO A 140 -67.30 52.57 6.43
CA PRO A 140 -67.78 52.56 5.05
C PRO A 140 -66.62 52.98 4.15
N LEU A 141 -66.29 52.11 3.19
CA LEU A 141 -65.26 52.28 2.16
C LEU A 141 -65.18 53.73 1.64
N GLN A 142 -64.00 54.34 1.78
CA GLN A 142 -63.46 55.15 0.69
C GLN A 142 -62.46 54.28 -0.05
N SER A 143 -62.95 53.72 -1.16
CA SER A 143 -62.24 52.85 -2.08
C SER A 143 -61.28 53.67 -2.92
N ASP A 144 -59.98 53.60 -2.62
CA ASP A 144 -58.96 53.81 -3.63
C ASP A 144 -58.63 52.43 -4.24
N CYS A 145 -59.55 51.99 -5.11
CA CYS A 145 -59.62 50.65 -5.70
C CYS A 145 -58.33 50.24 -6.44
N GLY A 146 -57.53 51.20 -6.91
CA GLY A 146 -56.32 50.92 -7.67
C GLY A 146 -55.17 50.36 -6.84
N VAL A 147 -54.93 50.91 -5.64
CA VAL A 147 -53.75 50.57 -4.82
C VAL A 147 -53.92 49.21 -4.13
N THR A 148 -55.13 48.89 -3.69
CA THR A 148 -55.43 47.59 -3.06
C THR A 148 -55.31 46.43 -4.04
N ILE A 149 -55.76 46.58 -5.28
CA ILE A 149 -55.61 45.57 -6.33
C ILE A 149 -54.13 45.34 -6.65
N GLN A 150 -53.30 46.39 -6.72
CA GLN A 150 -51.87 46.25 -6.96
C GLN A 150 -51.13 45.55 -5.81
N ILE A 151 -51.48 45.86 -4.56
CA ILE A 151 -50.89 45.20 -3.38
C ILE A 151 -51.24 43.70 -3.36
N ASP A 152 -52.48 43.35 -3.69
CA ASP A 152 -52.91 41.95 -3.70
C ASP A 152 -52.29 41.17 -4.88
N ASP A 153 -52.11 41.81 -6.05
CA ASP A 153 -51.37 41.22 -7.19
C ASP A 153 -49.88 40.98 -6.85
N LEU A 154 -49.23 41.95 -6.19
CA LEU A 154 -47.83 41.80 -5.75
C LEU A 154 -47.67 40.71 -4.68
N LYS A 155 -48.62 40.57 -3.75
CA LYS A 155 -48.61 39.48 -2.75
C LYS A 155 -48.77 38.13 -3.42
N LYS A 156 -49.68 38.02 -4.39
CA LYS A 156 -49.85 36.77 -5.14
C LYS A 156 -48.58 36.39 -5.89
N LYS A 157 -47.97 37.34 -6.61
CA LYS A 157 -46.68 37.15 -7.27
C LYS A 157 -45.56 36.78 -6.30
N LEU A 158 -45.56 37.34 -5.09
CA LEU A 158 -44.56 37.01 -4.07
C LEU A 158 -44.72 35.56 -3.58
N VAL A 159 -45.96 35.11 -3.35
CA VAL A 159 -46.25 33.71 -2.99
C VAL A 159 -45.85 32.77 -4.12
N ASP A 160 -46.26 33.07 -5.36
CA ASP A 160 -45.90 32.26 -6.54
C ASP A 160 -44.36 32.15 -6.68
N LYS A 161 -43.62 33.24 -6.38
CA LYS A 161 -42.15 33.25 -6.41
C LYS A 161 -41.51 32.49 -5.25
N ASP A 162 -42.12 32.50 -4.07
CA ASP A 162 -41.66 31.73 -2.91
C ASP A 162 -41.83 30.23 -3.16
N ASP A 163 -42.97 29.82 -3.72
CA ASP A 163 -43.23 28.44 -4.13
C ASP A 163 -42.23 27.99 -5.23
N GLU A 164 -41.98 28.81 -6.26
CA GLU A 164 -40.95 28.55 -7.28
C GLU A 164 -39.54 28.38 -6.67
N LEU A 165 -39.22 29.17 -5.65
CA LEU A 165 -37.93 29.12 -4.97
C LEU A 165 -37.80 27.85 -4.12
N ASN A 166 -38.86 27.47 -3.41
CA ASN A 166 -38.94 26.24 -2.62
C ASN A 166 -38.81 25.00 -3.54
N ASP A 167 -39.48 24.99 -4.69
CA ASP A 167 -39.37 23.93 -5.69
C ASP A 167 -37.94 23.82 -6.25
N MET A 168 -37.29 24.96 -6.51
CA MET A 168 -35.91 25.00 -6.98
C MET A 168 -34.92 24.51 -5.92
N GLU A 169 -35.12 24.87 -4.65
CA GLU A 169 -34.30 24.39 -3.54
C GLU A 169 -34.46 22.88 -3.35
N ALA A 170 -35.69 22.36 -3.40
CA ALA A 170 -35.96 20.93 -3.34
C ALA A 170 -35.28 20.16 -4.49
N LEU A 171 -35.37 20.67 -5.72
CA LEU A 171 -34.67 20.10 -6.87
C LEU A 171 -33.15 20.12 -6.68
N ASN A 172 -32.59 21.22 -6.20
CA ASN A 172 -31.15 21.34 -5.94
C ASN A 172 -30.67 20.30 -4.92
N GLN A 173 -31.41 20.13 -3.81
CA GLN A 173 -31.10 19.10 -2.80
C GLN A 173 -31.17 17.68 -3.39
N ALA A 174 -32.20 17.39 -4.19
CA ALA A 174 -32.33 16.09 -4.85
C ALA A 174 -31.17 15.82 -5.83
N LEU A 175 -30.70 16.84 -6.55
CA LEU A 175 -29.55 16.73 -7.45
C LEU A 175 -28.24 16.47 -6.69
N ILE A 176 -28.01 17.17 -5.58
CA ILE A 176 -26.84 16.95 -4.71
C ILE A 176 -26.83 15.51 -4.18
N LEU A 177 -27.96 15.03 -3.67
CA LEU A 177 -28.08 13.65 -3.19
C LEU A 177 -27.80 12.64 -4.30
N ARG A 178 -28.39 12.84 -5.48
CA ARG A 178 -28.17 11.97 -6.64
C ARG A 178 -26.72 11.98 -7.13
N GLU A 179 -26.07 13.14 -7.11
CA GLU A 179 -24.65 13.27 -7.44
C GLU A 179 -23.79 12.47 -6.45
N HIS A 180 -24.03 12.64 -5.15
CA HIS A 180 -23.31 11.89 -4.11
C HIS A 180 -23.48 10.38 -4.27
N MET A 181 -24.71 9.92 -4.52
CA MET A 181 -24.99 8.50 -4.75
C MET A 181 -24.24 7.97 -5.97
N SER A 182 -24.32 8.67 -7.11
CA SER A 182 -23.64 8.25 -8.34
C SER A 182 -22.11 8.30 -8.21
N ASN A 183 -21.57 9.32 -7.54
CA ASN A 183 -20.15 9.39 -7.24
C ASN A 183 -19.71 8.25 -6.32
N HIS A 184 -20.52 7.88 -5.32
CA HIS A 184 -20.21 6.78 -4.43
C HIS A 184 -20.09 5.45 -5.20
N GLU A 185 -21.07 5.15 -6.05
CA GLU A 185 -21.05 3.96 -6.92
C GLU A 185 -19.82 3.93 -7.84
N LEU A 186 -19.46 5.07 -8.44
CA LEU A 186 -18.26 5.18 -9.30
C LEU A 186 -16.96 4.98 -8.52
N GLN A 187 -16.89 5.48 -7.28
CA GLN A 187 -15.72 5.27 -6.43
C GLN A 187 -15.59 3.82 -5.99
N ASP A 188 -16.70 3.17 -5.64
CA ASP A 188 -16.68 1.76 -5.26
C ASP A 188 -16.34 0.85 -6.44
N ALA A 189 -16.89 1.12 -7.63
CA ALA A 189 -16.47 0.45 -8.86
C ALA A 189 -14.97 0.65 -9.15
N ARG A 190 -14.42 1.84 -8.87
CA ARG A 190 -12.99 2.12 -9.01
C ARG A 190 -12.14 1.36 -7.99
N LYS A 191 -12.54 1.32 -6.72
CA LYS A 191 -11.83 0.56 -5.68
C LYS A 191 -11.79 -0.92 -6.01
N GLU A 192 -12.93 -1.48 -6.42
CA GLU A 192 -13.04 -2.88 -6.82
C GLU A 192 -12.17 -3.16 -8.06
N LEU A 193 -12.17 -2.26 -9.03
CA LEU A 193 -11.30 -2.42 -10.19
C LEU A 193 -9.81 -2.39 -9.80
N ILE A 194 -9.40 -1.48 -8.92
CA ILE A 194 -8.02 -1.40 -8.42
C ILE A 194 -7.62 -2.68 -7.66
N SER A 195 -8.53 -3.30 -6.91
CA SER A 195 -8.23 -4.53 -6.16
C SER A 195 -8.05 -5.74 -7.08
N VAL A 196 -8.85 -5.85 -8.14
CA VAL A 196 -8.85 -7.03 -9.03
C VAL A 196 -7.83 -6.92 -10.17
N LEU A 197 -7.55 -5.72 -10.68
CA LEU A 197 -6.70 -5.50 -11.87
C LEU A 197 -5.30 -6.15 -11.80
N PRO A 198 -4.56 -6.11 -10.66
CA PRO A 198 -3.24 -6.74 -10.56
C PRO A 198 -3.25 -8.25 -10.83
N ASN A 199 -4.34 -8.94 -10.53
CA ASN A 199 -4.48 -10.39 -10.72
C ASN A 199 -4.93 -10.76 -12.14
N LEU A 200 -5.45 -9.80 -12.90
CA LEU A 200 -6.04 -10.05 -14.21
C LEU A 200 -5.07 -9.74 -15.36
N LEU A 201 -4.17 -8.76 -15.20
CA LEU A 201 -3.49 -8.12 -16.33
C LEU A 201 -1.97 -7.97 -16.15
N ASP A 202 -1.21 -8.97 -16.58
CA ASP A 202 0.26 -8.94 -16.54
C ASP A 202 0.92 -8.17 -17.70
N ALA A 203 0.19 -7.80 -18.75
CA ALA A 203 0.77 -7.17 -19.95
C ALA A 203 -0.15 -6.11 -20.58
N THR A 204 -0.56 -5.11 -19.80
CA THR A 204 -1.44 -4.03 -20.30
C THR A 204 -0.89 -2.64 -20.04
N THR A 205 -1.40 -1.68 -20.82
CA THR A 205 -1.04 -0.25 -20.73
C THR A 205 -1.60 0.42 -19.47
N ILE A 206 -2.74 -0.08 -18.97
CA ILE A 206 -3.39 0.43 -17.77
C ILE A 206 -3.15 -0.56 -16.63
N ARG A 207 -2.49 -0.10 -15.57
CA ARG A 207 -2.13 -0.92 -14.41
C ARG A 207 -2.36 -0.14 -13.13
N VAL A 208 -2.25 -0.81 -11.99
CA VAL A 208 -2.27 -0.14 -10.68
C VAL A 208 -0.87 0.40 -10.39
N LYS A 209 -0.80 1.69 -10.06
CA LYS A 209 0.42 2.33 -9.53
C LYS A 209 0.17 2.67 -8.07
N ARG A 210 1.13 2.40 -7.18
CA ARG A 210 1.07 2.89 -5.80
C ARG A 210 1.77 4.25 -5.71
N MET A 211 0.97 5.31 -5.64
CA MET A 211 1.45 6.68 -5.56
C MET A 211 2.07 6.90 -4.19
N GLY A 212 3.34 7.31 -4.15
CA GLY A 212 4.08 7.54 -2.91
C GLY A 212 4.86 6.33 -2.40
N GLU A 213 4.90 5.23 -3.16
CA GLU A 213 5.80 4.12 -2.88
C GLU A 213 7.20 4.39 -3.45
N VAL A 214 8.23 4.17 -2.63
CA VAL A 214 9.63 4.27 -3.01
C VAL A 214 9.99 3.15 -3.97
N HIS A 215 10.38 3.52 -5.19
CA HIS A 215 10.79 2.56 -6.20
C HIS A 215 12.03 1.79 -5.77
N GLN A 216 11.95 0.46 -5.72
CA GLN A 216 13.04 -0.39 -5.21
C GLN A 216 14.23 -0.54 -6.18
N LYS A 217 13.99 -0.48 -7.49
CA LYS A 217 15.03 -0.78 -8.50
C LYS A 217 16.29 0.10 -8.38
N PRO A 218 16.19 1.43 -8.20
CA PRO A 218 17.38 2.26 -7.98
C PRO A 218 18.21 1.84 -6.75
N PHE A 219 17.57 1.35 -5.68
CA PHE A 219 18.25 0.84 -4.51
C PHE A 219 18.95 -0.49 -4.80
N GLN A 220 18.28 -1.38 -5.54
CA GLN A 220 18.84 -2.66 -5.98
C GLN A 220 20.10 -2.44 -6.81
N ASP A 221 20.03 -1.57 -7.81
CA ASP A 221 21.13 -1.28 -8.73
C ASP A 221 22.37 -0.73 -7.99
N VAL A 222 22.16 0.19 -7.05
CA VAL A 222 23.25 0.77 -6.25
C VAL A 222 23.81 -0.21 -5.22
N CYS A 223 22.94 -1.00 -4.57
CA CYS A 223 23.38 -2.02 -3.61
C CYS A 223 24.17 -3.14 -4.28
N LEU A 224 23.77 -3.58 -5.48
CA LEU A 224 24.50 -4.58 -6.27
C LEU A 224 25.94 -4.14 -6.56
N GLN A 225 26.16 -2.83 -6.78
CA GLN A 225 27.49 -2.28 -7.03
C GLN A 225 28.33 -2.11 -5.76
N LYS A 226 27.69 -1.89 -4.61
CA LYS A 226 28.37 -1.57 -3.34
C LYS A 226 28.62 -2.75 -2.41
N PHE A 227 27.80 -3.80 -2.50
CA PHE A 227 27.81 -4.93 -1.57
C PHE A 227 28.13 -6.25 -2.27
N SER A 228 28.44 -7.26 -1.47
CA SER A 228 28.66 -8.62 -1.95
C SER A 228 27.39 -9.23 -2.54
N LEU A 229 27.54 -10.23 -3.43
CA LEU A 229 26.43 -10.96 -4.05
C LEU A 229 25.48 -11.63 -3.04
N GLU A 230 25.97 -11.89 -1.83
CA GLU A 230 25.20 -12.55 -0.77
C GLU A 230 24.40 -11.58 0.11
N GLU A 231 24.74 -10.28 0.08
CA GLU A 231 24.20 -9.28 1.02
C GLU A 231 23.41 -8.17 0.34
N TRP A 232 23.68 -7.88 -0.94
CA TRP A 232 23.11 -6.71 -1.62
C TRP A 232 21.57 -6.70 -1.65
N GLU A 233 20.94 -7.87 -1.79
CA GLU A 233 19.47 -8.00 -1.79
C GLU A 233 18.89 -7.54 -0.46
N VAL A 234 19.43 -8.03 0.65
CA VAL A 234 18.99 -7.68 2.00
C VAL A 234 19.21 -6.19 2.23
N ARG A 235 20.39 -5.66 1.88
CA ARG A 235 20.71 -4.24 2.04
C ARG A 235 19.80 -3.32 1.21
N SER A 236 19.46 -3.72 -0.01
CA SER A 236 18.54 -2.98 -0.86
C SER A 236 17.15 -2.88 -0.23
N VAL A 237 16.63 -3.98 0.32
CA VAL A 237 15.31 -4.01 0.96
C VAL A 237 15.30 -3.21 2.26
N GLU A 238 16.35 -3.33 3.08
CA GLU A 238 16.52 -2.53 4.30
C GLU A 238 16.54 -1.03 3.99
N LEU A 239 17.34 -0.61 3.00
CA LEU A 239 17.51 0.79 2.65
C LEU A 239 16.24 1.40 2.03
N SER A 240 15.61 0.69 1.10
CA SER A 240 14.35 1.18 0.49
C SER A 240 13.22 1.27 1.51
N SER A 241 13.13 0.31 2.44
CA SER A 241 12.15 0.33 3.54
C SER A 241 12.41 1.48 4.52
N LEU A 242 13.67 1.73 4.88
CA LEU A 242 14.06 2.88 5.71
C LEU A 242 13.62 4.20 5.08
N TRP A 243 13.80 4.35 3.78
CA TRP A 243 13.39 5.56 3.08
C TRP A 243 11.87 5.65 2.92
N GLN A 244 11.17 4.54 2.71
CA GLN A 244 9.70 4.54 2.73
C GLN A 244 9.17 5.01 4.09
N GLU A 245 9.75 4.54 5.20
CA GLU A 245 9.36 4.96 6.56
C GLU A 245 9.59 6.46 6.75
N LYS A 246 10.74 6.98 6.29
CA LYS A 246 11.01 8.42 6.32
C LYS A 246 9.97 9.19 5.50
N VAL A 247 9.72 8.76 4.26
CA VAL A 247 8.73 9.39 3.36
C VAL A 247 7.33 9.42 4.01
N ASN A 248 6.95 8.34 4.70
CA ASN A 248 5.67 8.24 5.40
C ASN A 248 5.62 9.04 6.72
N ASN A 249 6.75 9.53 7.23
CA ASN A 249 6.80 10.25 8.50
C ASN A 249 6.21 11.66 8.36
N PRO A 250 5.08 11.98 9.05
CA PRO A 250 4.46 13.30 8.96
C PRO A 250 5.33 14.45 9.49
N SER A 251 6.26 14.15 10.40
CA SER A 251 7.19 15.11 11.00
C SER A 251 8.35 15.49 10.08
N TRP A 252 8.53 14.77 8.97
CA TRP A 252 9.53 15.12 7.96
C TRP A 252 8.87 15.56 6.66
N GLN A 253 8.87 16.88 6.46
CA GLN A 253 8.29 17.54 5.29
C GLN A 253 9.38 18.35 4.59
N PRO A 254 10.18 17.72 3.71
CA PRO A 254 11.29 18.37 3.01
C PRO A 254 10.78 19.23 1.85
N PHE A 255 9.82 20.12 2.12
CA PHE A 255 9.19 21.00 1.15
C PHE A 255 9.40 22.46 1.53
N MET A 256 9.48 23.31 0.52
CA MET A 256 9.48 24.76 0.65
C MET A 256 8.45 25.36 -0.30
N LYS A 257 7.93 26.54 0.04
CA LYS A 257 7.02 27.28 -0.85
C LYS A 257 7.84 28.04 -1.89
N ALA A 258 7.56 27.78 -3.16
CA ALA A 258 8.14 28.52 -4.27
C ALA A 258 7.03 29.08 -5.16
N PHE A 259 7.26 30.27 -5.71
CA PHE A 259 6.35 30.87 -6.68
C PHE A 259 6.69 30.33 -8.08
N LYS A 260 5.84 29.43 -8.61
CA LYS A 260 6.00 28.84 -9.95
C LYS A 260 4.71 29.03 -10.74
N ASN A 261 4.84 29.49 -11.99
CA ASN A 261 3.72 29.70 -12.92
C ASN A 261 2.59 30.57 -12.36
N GLY A 262 2.92 31.65 -11.63
CA GLY A 262 1.93 32.58 -11.08
C GLY A 262 1.19 32.09 -9.83
N LYS A 263 1.56 30.93 -9.27
CA LYS A 263 0.96 30.36 -8.05
C LYS A 263 2.03 29.91 -7.06
N TRP A 264 1.74 30.06 -5.77
CA TRP A 264 2.54 29.43 -4.71
C TRP A 264 2.35 27.92 -4.73
N GLN A 265 3.43 27.17 -4.89
CA GLN A 265 3.45 25.72 -4.92
C GLN A 265 4.50 25.20 -3.96
N GLU A 266 4.25 24.03 -3.38
CA GLU A 266 5.24 23.33 -2.58
C GLU A 266 6.18 22.57 -3.51
N VAL A 267 7.48 22.83 -3.35
CA VAL A 267 8.55 22.18 -4.10
C VAL A 267 9.52 21.56 -3.11
N ILE A 268 10.30 20.59 -3.55
CA ILE A 268 11.32 19.98 -2.70
C ILE A 268 12.31 21.04 -2.22
N ASN A 269 12.61 21.01 -0.93
CA ASN A 269 13.67 21.80 -0.33
C ASN A 269 15.02 21.13 -0.65
N GLU A 270 15.76 21.67 -1.61
CA GLU A 270 17.09 21.17 -1.98
C GLU A 270 18.10 21.26 -0.83
N ASP A 271 17.85 22.12 0.16
CA ASP A 271 18.69 22.26 1.35
C ASP A 271 18.39 21.27 2.48
N ASP A 272 17.40 20.39 2.32
CA ASP A 272 17.10 19.35 3.30
C ASP A 272 18.31 18.43 3.53
N SER A 273 18.73 18.34 4.79
CA SER A 273 19.95 17.64 5.19
C SER A 273 19.89 16.15 4.89
N LYS A 274 18.74 15.51 5.07
CA LYS A 274 18.55 14.07 4.82
C LYS A 274 18.59 13.78 3.32
N LEU A 275 17.95 14.61 2.50
CA LEU A 275 17.98 14.48 1.04
C LEU A 275 19.39 14.71 0.47
N LYS A 276 20.13 15.69 0.98
CA LYS A 276 21.54 15.91 0.63
C LYS A 276 22.40 14.69 0.97
N GLU A 277 22.22 14.14 2.18
CA GLU A 277 22.91 12.94 2.63
C GLU A 277 22.57 11.73 1.73
N LEU A 278 21.29 11.53 1.41
CA LEU A 278 20.83 10.46 0.52
C LEU A 278 21.54 10.51 -0.83
N ARG A 279 21.54 11.69 -1.45
CA ARG A 279 22.15 11.92 -2.75
C ARG A 279 23.65 11.68 -2.72
N SER A 280 24.33 12.15 -1.67
CA SER A 280 25.78 11.97 -1.50
C SER A 280 26.16 10.51 -1.26
N GLN A 281 25.37 9.75 -0.48
CA GLN A 281 25.71 8.38 -0.11
C GLN A 281 25.28 7.36 -1.16
N TRP A 282 24.14 7.58 -1.82
CA TRP A 282 23.49 6.56 -2.67
C TRP A 282 23.28 7.00 -4.12
N GLY A 283 23.62 8.24 -4.46
CA GLY A 283 23.61 8.74 -5.83
C GLY A 283 22.25 9.27 -6.31
N GLU A 284 22.25 9.77 -7.54
CA GLU A 284 21.11 10.49 -8.13
C GLU A 284 19.87 9.63 -8.27
N ALA A 285 20.01 8.39 -8.76
CA ALA A 285 18.86 7.54 -9.05
C ALA A 285 18.04 7.21 -7.80
N VAL A 286 18.72 6.98 -6.67
CA VAL A 286 18.07 6.74 -5.37
C VAL A 286 17.42 8.02 -4.83
N TYR A 287 18.11 9.16 -4.96
CA TYR A 287 17.56 10.46 -4.59
C TYR A 287 16.27 10.77 -5.38
N SER A 288 16.30 10.64 -6.71
CA SER A 288 15.13 10.88 -7.56
C SER A 288 13.97 9.97 -7.20
N ALA A 289 14.22 8.69 -6.94
CA ALA A 289 13.18 7.75 -6.52
C ALA A 289 12.46 8.19 -5.23
N VAL A 290 13.19 8.69 -4.24
CA VAL A 290 12.60 9.18 -2.99
C VAL A 290 11.87 10.50 -3.19
N VAL A 291 12.43 11.41 -3.99
CA VAL A 291 11.79 12.69 -4.33
C VAL A 291 10.48 12.49 -5.08
N ASP A 292 10.45 11.60 -6.07
CA ASP A 292 9.25 11.27 -6.82
C ASP A 292 8.16 10.74 -5.88
N SER A 293 8.50 9.83 -4.96
CA SER A 293 7.55 9.34 -3.95
C SER A 293 7.06 10.43 -3.01
N LEU A 294 7.91 11.37 -2.59
CA LEU A 294 7.52 12.51 -1.76
C LEU A 294 6.51 13.41 -2.48
N LEU A 295 6.77 13.73 -3.75
CA LEU A 295 5.87 14.53 -4.59
C LEU A 295 4.53 13.83 -4.78
N GLU A 296 4.53 12.53 -5.06
CA GLU A 296 3.32 11.73 -5.20
C GLU A 296 2.51 11.68 -3.91
N ILE A 297 3.14 11.53 -2.74
CA ILE A 297 2.44 11.60 -1.46
C ILE A 297 1.78 12.97 -1.28
N ASN A 298 2.48 14.06 -1.61
CA ASN A 298 1.92 15.40 -1.41
C ASN A 298 0.74 15.69 -2.34
N GLU A 299 0.73 15.11 -3.53
CA GLU A 299 -0.38 15.25 -4.48
C GLU A 299 -1.58 14.34 -4.12
N TYR A 300 -1.34 13.08 -3.75
CA TYR A 300 -2.40 12.08 -3.63
C TYR A 300 -2.87 11.82 -2.20
N ASN A 301 -2.00 12.01 -1.20
CA ASN A 301 -2.33 11.75 0.20
C ASN A 301 -1.49 12.61 1.17
N PRO A 302 -1.58 13.95 1.08
CA PRO A 302 -0.71 14.85 1.85
C PRO A 302 -0.90 14.69 3.36
N SER A 303 -2.14 14.45 3.83
CA SER A 303 -2.45 14.28 5.25
C SER A 303 -2.13 12.88 5.76
N GLY A 304 -2.44 11.83 4.98
CA GLY A 304 -2.26 10.45 5.43
C GLY A 304 -0.82 9.95 5.35
N ARG A 305 -0.01 10.48 4.41
CA ARG A 305 1.40 10.13 4.23
C ARG A 305 1.65 8.62 4.05
N TYR A 306 0.72 7.91 3.43
CA TYR A 306 0.90 6.51 3.02
C TYR A 306 0.60 6.35 1.54
N ALA A 307 1.21 5.33 0.92
CA ALA A 307 1.05 5.08 -0.50
C ALA A 307 -0.41 4.72 -0.86
N VAL A 308 -0.94 5.30 -1.92
CA VAL A 308 -2.32 5.07 -2.38
C VAL A 308 -2.30 4.44 -3.77
N SER A 309 -3.08 3.37 -3.94
CA SER A 309 -3.22 2.69 -5.21
C SER A 309 -4.13 3.47 -6.16
N GLU A 310 -3.66 3.70 -7.39
CA GLU A 310 -4.38 4.43 -8.42
C GLU A 310 -4.34 3.69 -9.76
N LEU A 311 -5.41 3.84 -10.55
CA LEU A 311 -5.41 3.38 -11.93
C LEU A 311 -4.49 4.30 -12.75
N TRP A 312 -3.49 3.73 -13.40
CA TRP A 312 -2.45 4.50 -14.07
C TRP A 312 -2.25 4.05 -15.52
N ASN A 313 -2.17 5.03 -16.41
CA ASN A 313 -1.79 4.81 -17.80
C ASN A 313 -0.28 5.00 -17.93
N PHE A 314 0.47 3.90 -17.92
CA PHE A 314 1.93 3.94 -17.98
C PHE A 314 2.48 4.41 -19.33
N LYS A 315 1.68 4.33 -20.40
CA LYS A 315 2.06 4.87 -21.72
C LYS A 315 1.93 6.39 -21.78
N GLN A 316 0.93 6.96 -21.10
CA GLN A 316 0.69 8.41 -21.10
C GLN A 316 1.24 9.13 -19.86
N GLY A 317 1.72 8.39 -18.85
CA GLY A 317 2.28 8.98 -17.63
C GLY A 317 1.24 9.74 -16.80
N ARG A 318 -0.02 9.31 -16.79
CA ARG A 318 -1.10 9.97 -16.03
C ARG A 318 -2.10 8.97 -15.44
N LYS A 319 -2.94 9.47 -14.53
CA LYS A 319 -4.10 8.75 -13.99
C LYS A 319 -5.03 8.30 -15.12
N ALA A 320 -5.45 7.03 -15.04
CA ALA A 320 -6.38 6.41 -15.98
C ALA A 320 -7.83 6.54 -15.51
N SER A 321 -8.73 6.67 -16.48
CA SER A 321 -10.17 6.63 -16.26
C SER A 321 -10.68 5.20 -16.13
N LEU A 322 -11.84 5.03 -15.49
CA LEU A 322 -12.56 3.74 -15.45
C LEU A 322 -12.84 3.22 -16.87
N LYS A 323 -13.22 4.11 -17.78
CA LYS A 323 -13.47 3.77 -19.19
C LYS A 323 -12.23 3.16 -19.86
N GLU A 324 -11.06 3.77 -19.69
CA GLU A 324 -9.80 3.24 -20.25
C GLU A 324 -9.47 1.85 -19.67
N ALA A 325 -9.64 1.66 -18.37
CA ALA A 325 -9.39 0.38 -17.72
C ALA A 325 -10.36 -0.72 -18.21
N ILE A 326 -11.67 -0.41 -18.31
CA ILE A 326 -12.67 -1.35 -18.84
C ILE A 326 -12.39 -1.70 -20.31
N GLN A 327 -12.05 -0.72 -21.14
CA GLN A 327 -11.67 -0.96 -22.54
C GLN A 327 -10.47 -1.90 -22.64
N CYS A 328 -9.48 -1.72 -21.76
CA CYS A 328 -8.31 -2.58 -21.70
C CYS A 328 -8.67 -4.02 -21.33
N ILE A 329 -9.56 -4.22 -20.36
CA ILE A 329 -10.06 -5.55 -19.97
C ILE A 329 -10.82 -6.21 -21.13
N ILE A 330 -11.71 -5.48 -21.80
CA ILE A 330 -12.48 -6.00 -22.95
C ILE A 330 -11.55 -6.46 -24.07
N GLN A 331 -10.50 -5.68 -24.38
CA GLN A 331 -9.51 -6.06 -25.39
C GLN A 331 -8.79 -7.35 -25.03
N GLN A 332 -8.43 -7.52 -23.76
CA GLN A 332 -7.77 -8.74 -23.28
C GLN A 332 -8.69 -9.94 -23.35
N LEU A 333 -9.95 -9.82 -22.91
CA LEU A 333 -10.94 -10.88 -23.01
C LEU A 333 -11.20 -11.32 -24.46
N LYS A 334 -11.17 -10.40 -25.43
CA LYS A 334 -11.27 -10.74 -26.85
C LYS A 334 -10.06 -11.51 -27.39
N ASN A 335 -8.89 -11.32 -26.79
CA ASN A 335 -7.65 -11.98 -27.20
C ASN A 335 -7.47 -13.37 -26.56
N VAL A 336 -8.23 -13.68 -25.50
CA VAL A 336 -8.27 -15.04 -24.91
C VAL A 336 -9.01 -15.96 -25.89
N LYS A 337 -8.28 -16.87 -26.54
CA LYS A 337 -8.87 -17.87 -27.44
C LYS A 337 -9.91 -18.70 -26.68
N PRO A 338 -11.08 -19.03 -27.27
CA PRO A 338 -12.06 -19.88 -26.62
C PRO A 338 -11.43 -21.26 -26.38
N LEU A 339 -11.42 -21.69 -25.11
CA LEU A 339 -11.10 -23.06 -24.73
C LEU A 339 -12.01 -23.98 -25.57
N LYS A 340 -11.41 -24.77 -26.46
CA LYS A 340 -12.13 -25.79 -27.23
C LYS A 340 -12.83 -26.69 -26.21
N ARG A 341 -14.17 -26.64 -26.17
CA ARG A 341 -14.98 -27.61 -25.44
C ARG A 341 -14.55 -28.99 -25.91
N ARG A 342 -13.92 -29.78 -25.04
CA ARG A 342 -13.74 -31.22 -25.28
C ARG A 342 -15.15 -31.80 -25.40
N ARG A 343 -15.47 -32.29 -26.60
CA ARG A 343 -16.69 -33.05 -26.85
C ARG A 343 -16.58 -34.42 -26.20
#